data_AF-A0A920QXW2-F1
#
_entry.id   AF-A0A920QXW2-F1
#
_cell.length_a   1.000
_cell.length_b   1.000
_cell.length_c   1.000
_cell.angle_alpha   90.00
_cell.angle_beta   90.00
_cell.angle_gamma   90.00
#
_symmetry.space_group_name_H-M   'P 1'
#
loop_
_entity.id
_entity.type
_entity.pdbx_description
1 polymer ?
#
loop_
_entity_poly.entity_id
_entity_poly.type
_entity_poly.pdbx_seq_one_letter_code
_entity_poly.pdbx_strand_id
1 'polypeptide(L)' 'MPKMEEFPYSIRVVSEITESNGSSSMASVCGSSLALMDAGIELDGPVAGIAMGLIKEAKNSSFCLTFWVMKIIWGYGF' A
#
# COMPACT_ATOMS: atom_id res chain seq x y z
N MET A 1 -15.39 0.46 5.37
CA MET A 1 -15.97 1.50 4.46
C MET A 1 -17.35 1.79 4.99
N PRO A 2 -17.72 3.06 5.23
CA PRO A 2 -18.97 3.38 5.93
C PRO A 2 -20.17 2.93 5.11
N LYS A 3 -21.27 2.62 5.79
CA LYS A 3 -22.52 2.23 5.12
C LYS A 3 -23.10 3.46 4.41
N MET A 4 -23.84 3.25 3.31
CA MET A 4 -24.49 4.37 2.61
C MET A 4 -25.49 5.14 3.48
N GLU A 5 -26.00 4.51 4.55
CA GLU A 5 -26.88 5.15 5.54
C GLU A 5 -26.13 6.18 6.41
N GLU A 6 -24.85 5.95 6.68
CA GLU A 6 -23.99 6.81 7.52
C GLU A 6 -23.26 7.86 6.68
N PHE A 7 -22.92 7.53 5.44
CA PHE A 7 -22.22 8.44 4.52
C PHE A 7 -22.81 8.35 3.09
N PRO A 8 -23.86 9.13 2.78
CA PRO A 8 -24.56 9.07 1.50
C PRO A 8 -23.86 9.90 0.41
N TYR A 9 -22.55 9.72 0.25
CA TYR A 9 -21.76 10.39 -0.79
C TYR A 9 -21.08 9.37 -1.68
N SER A 10 -21.06 9.64 -2.99
CA SER A 10 -20.26 8.88 -3.94
C SER A 10 -18.79 9.29 -3.82
N ILE A 11 -17.92 8.32 -3.54
CA ILE A 11 -16.49 8.55 -3.35
C ILE A 11 -15.76 8.13 -4.64
N ARG A 12 -14.94 9.04 -5.19
CA ARG A 12 -14.05 8.75 -6.32
C ARG A 12 -12.62 9.04 -5.91
N VAL A 13 -11.77 8.01 -5.91
CA VAL A 13 -10.34 8.14 -5.66
C VAL A 13 -9.60 7.94 -6.97
N VAL A 14 -8.70 8.87 -7.30
CA VAL A 14 -7.81 8.77 -8.45
C VAL A 14 -6.38 8.79 -7.92
N SER A 15 -5.62 7.75 -8.22
CA SER A 15 -4.21 7.66 -7.85
C SER A 15 -3.37 7.82 -9.12
N GLU A 16 -2.64 8.92 -9.19
CA GLU A 16 -1.65 9.16 -10.25
C GLU A 16 -0.26 8.74 -9.74
N ILE A 17 0.39 7.85 -10.47
CA ILE A 17 1.71 7.34 -10.12
C ILE A 17 2.75 8.25 -10.76
N THR A 18 3.37 9.13 -9.96
CA THR A 18 4.41 10.07 -10.42
C THR A 18 5.77 9.40 -10.62
N GLU A 19 6.02 8.27 -9.95
CA GLU A 19 7.20 7.43 -10.10
C GLU A 19 6.85 5.96 -9.84
N SER A 20 7.39 5.04 -10.64
CA SER A 20 7.15 3.60 -10.49
C SER A 20 8.46 2.83 -10.46
N ASN A 21 8.80 2.32 -9.28
CA ASN A 21 9.90 1.38 -9.07
C ASN A 21 9.41 0.22 -8.19
N GLY A 22 8.41 -0.49 -8.70
CA GLY A 22 7.80 -1.63 -8.01
C GLY A 22 6.62 -1.26 -7.10
N SER A 23 5.62 -2.15 -7.08
CA SER A 23 4.45 -2.10 -6.18
C SER A 23 3.59 -0.82 -6.22
N SER A 24 3.45 -0.18 -7.39
CA SER A 24 2.58 0.99 -7.56
C SER A 24 1.14 0.75 -7.11
N SER A 25 0.63 -0.49 -7.23
CA SER A 25 -0.70 -0.86 -6.74
C SER A 25 -0.84 -0.74 -5.22
N MET A 26 0.19 -1.14 -4.47
CA MET A 26 0.19 -0.99 -3.01
C MET A 26 0.41 0.46 -2.59
N ALA A 27 1.19 1.22 -3.37
CA ALA A 27 1.31 2.67 -3.18
C ALA A 27 -0.04 3.38 -3.36
N SER A 28 -0.84 3.00 -4.37
CA SER A 28 -2.21 3.50 -4.54
C SER A 28 -3.10 3.16 -3.36
N VAL A 29 -2.99 1.97 -2.77
CA VAL A 29 -3.77 1.60 -1.57
C VAL A 29 -3.40 2.48 -0.38
N CYS A 30 -2.11 2.64 -0.09
CA CYS A 30 -1.62 3.48 1.00
C CYS A 30 -2.05 4.95 0.81
N GLY A 31 -1.90 5.48 -0.41
CA GLY A 31 -2.28 6.86 -0.75
C GLY A 31 -3.80 7.08 -0.67
N SER A 32 -4.60 6.10 -1.10
CA SER A 32 -6.06 6.15 -0.99
C SER A 32 -6.50 6.20 0.46
N SER A 33 -5.87 5.40 1.34
CA SER A 33 -6.19 5.41 2.77
C SER A 33 -5.93 6.78 3.40
N LEU A 34 -4.82 7.44 3.06
CA LEU A 34 -4.51 8.78 3.55
C LEU A 34 -5.48 9.83 3.01
N ALA A 35 -5.81 9.78 1.71
CA ALA A 35 -6.74 10.70 1.09
C ALA A 35 -8.17 10.60 1.67
N LEU A 36 -8.61 9.39 2.01
CA LEU A 36 -9.91 9.15 2.64
C LEU A 36 -9.96 9.67 4.09
N MET A 37 -8.87 9.53 4.84
CA MET A 37 -8.75 10.10 6.19
C MET A 37 -8.72 11.63 6.16
N ASP A 38 -8.01 12.22 5.20
CA ASP A 38 -7.96 13.68 5.00
C ASP A 38 -9.33 14.24 4.55
N ALA A 39 -10.07 13.49 3.73
CA ALA A 39 -11.45 13.82 3.36
C ALA A 39 -12.46 13.68 4.51
N GLY A 40 -12.03 13.24 5.70
CA GLY A 40 -12.90 13.09 6.87
C GLY A 40 -13.87 11.91 6.77
N ILE A 41 -13.59 10.94 5.90
CA ILE A 41 -14.41 9.73 5.76
C ILE A 41 -14.08 8.79 6.92
N GLU A 42 -15.10 8.40 7.68
CA GLU A 42 -14.96 7.41 8.75
C GLU A 42 -14.59 6.05 8.17
N LEU A 43 -13.31 5.70 8.31
CA LEU A 43 -12.76 4.39 8.01
C LEU A 43 -12.59 3.60 9.30
N ASP A 44 -12.84 2.29 9.24
CA ASP A 44 -12.62 1.36 10.37
C ASP A 44 -11.16 1.34 10.83
N GLY A 45 -10.22 1.70 9.95
CA GLY A 45 -8.80 1.87 10.24
C GLY A 45 -7.97 2.15 8.98
N PRO A 46 -6.72 2.60 9.13
CA PRO A 46 -5.82 2.84 8.00
C PRO A 46 -5.39 1.52 7.34
N VAL A 47 -5.32 1.50 6.02
CA VAL A 47 -4.92 0.33 5.23
C VAL A 47 -3.61 0.61 4.51
N ALA A 48 -2.63 -0.26 4.70
CA ALA A 48 -1.34 -0.22 4.01
C ALA A 48 -1.06 -1.54 3.30
N GLY A 49 -0.38 -1.49 2.15
CA GLY A 49 -0.02 -2.65 1.35
C GLY A 49 1.48 -2.77 1.12
N ILE A 50 1.97 -4.01 0.99
CA ILE A 50 3.35 -4.31 0.62
C ILE A 50 3.40 -5.47 -0.38
N ALA A 51 4.24 -5.35 -1.41
CA ALA A 51 4.55 -6.46 -2.30
C ALA A 51 5.80 -7.20 -1.80
N MET A 52 5.69 -8.53 -1.68
CA MET A 52 6.79 -9.41 -1.27
C MET A 52 7.13 -10.35 -2.43
N GLY A 53 8.41 -10.40 -2.80
CA GLY A 53 8.95 -11.38 -3.73
C GLY A 53 9.65 -12.51 -2.99
N LEU A 54 9.46 -13.76 -3.44
CA LEU A 54 10.16 -14.92 -2.90
C LEU A 54 10.92 -15.63 -4.02
N ILE A 55 12.24 -15.79 -3.82
CA ILE A 55 13.08 -16.60 -4.69
C ILE A 55 13.47 -17.86 -3.91
N LYS A 56 13.14 -19.03 -4.45
CA LYS A 56 13.49 -20.34 -3.89
C LYS A 56 14.53 -21.01 -4.78
N GLU A 57 15.73 -21.23 -4.25
CA GLU A 57 16.77 -21.98 -4.94
C GLU A 57 16.69 -23.47 -4.57
N ALA A 58 16.73 -24.37 -5.55
CA ALA A 58 16.40 -25.79 -5.34
C ALA A 58 17.49 -26.62 -4.63
N LYS A 59 18.70 -26.07 -4.45
CA LYS A 59 19.88 -26.81 -3.94
C LYS A 59 20.34 -26.43 -2.54
N ASN A 60 19.89 -25.30 -2.01
CA ASN A 60 20.06 -24.91 -0.63
C ASN A 60 18.75 -24.26 -0.20
N SER A 61 18.20 -24.69 0.94
CA SER A 61 16.92 -24.22 1.51
C SER A 61 16.97 -22.76 1.99
N SER A 62 17.66 -21.88 1.28
CA SER A 62 17.79 -20.46 1.55
C SER A 62 16.60 -19.75 0.91
N PHE A 63 15.63 -19.36 1.74
CA PHE A 63 14.53 -18.51 1.33
C PHE A 63 15.02 -17.06 1.29
N CYS A 64 15.20 -16.50 0.09
CA CYS A 64 15.49 -15.08 -0.06
C CYS A 64 14.17 -14.32 -0.24
N LEU A 65 13.72 -13.68 0.84
CA LEU A 65 12.60 -12.73 0.84
C LEU A 65 13.13 -11.38 0.36
N THR A 66 12.72 -10.96 -0.84
CA THR A 66 13.04 -9.63 -1.36
C THR A 66 11.92 -8.67 -0.99
N PHE A 67 12.16 -7.84 0.03
CA PHE A 67 11.28 -6.74 0.41
C PHE A 67 11.63 -5.52 -0.46
N TRP A 68 10.77 -5.21 -1.43
CA TRP A 68 11.05 -4.14 -2.41
C TRP A 68 10.35 -2.80 -2.12
N VAL A 69 9.61 -2.68 -1.01
CA VAL A 69 8.79 -1.49 -0.72
C VAL A 69 9.28 -0.70 0.51
N MET A 70 10.24 -1.22 1.28
CA MET A 70 10.71 -0.53 2.50
C MET A 70 12.00 0.28 2.31
N LYS A 71 12.69 0.16 1.18
CA LYS A 71 13.98 0.86 0.94
C LYS A 71 13.80 2.31 0.46
N ILE A 72 12.61 2.68 -0.01
CA ILE A 72 12.27 4.04 -0.48
C ILE A 72 11.67 4.90 0.65
N ILE A 73 10.91 4.31 1.57
CA ILE A 73 10.30 5.06 2.70
C ILE A 73 11.23 5.07 3.92
N TRP A 74 12.01 4.00 4.12
CA TRP A 74 13.04 3.93 5.16
C TRP A 74 14.40 3.86 4.48
N GLY A 75 14.87 5.02 4.03
CA GLY A 75 16.26 5.19 3.62
C GLY A 75 17.17 4.74 4.76
N TYR A 76 18.07 3.80 4.44
CA TYR A 76 19.32 3.53 5.14
C TYR A 76 19.39 3.88 6.65
N GLY A 77 19.33 2.84 7.49
CA GLY A 77 19.96 2.85 8.81
C GLY A 77 19.03 2.46 9.95
N PHE A 78 18.93 1.16 10.23
CA PHE A 78 19.36 0.50 11.47
C PHE A 78 19.40 -1.02 11.25
#